data_AF-A0A256XJU2-F1
#
_entry.id   AF-A0A256XJU2-F1
#
_cell.length_a   1.000
_cell.length_b   1.000
_cell.length_c   1.000
_cell.angle_alpha   90.00
_cell.angle_beta   90.00
_cell.angle_gamma   90.00
#
_symmetry.space_group_name_H-M   'P 1'
#
loop_
_entity.id
_entity.type
_entity.pdbx_description
1 polymer ?
#
loop_
_entity_poly.entity_id
_entity_poly.type
_entity_poly.pdbx_seq_one_letter_code
_entity_poly.pdbx_strand_id
1 'polypeptide(L)'
;MEGQSVKLSIDDLRKLYTYALSHCKEVCPAKRDPSACIIMAEIGKMLGMAPPCVEDYGGFSVRVFKDLIKEIEERRGKNIVEVLEEIKDKGYKSLQDQIDEIDGRFALDVIEAYKKRNKEKERES
;
A
#
# COMPACT_ATOMS: atom_id res chain seq x y z
N MET A 1 5.12 -0.73 -25.61
CA MET A 1 6.07 0.24 -25.02
C MET A 1 6.57 -0.26 -23.68
N GLU A 2 6.82 -1.56 -23.52
CA GLU A 2 7.43 -2.09 -22.29
C GLU A 2 8.94 -1.84 -22.35
N GLY A 3 9.54 -1.43 -21.23
CA GLY A 3 10.98 -1.22 -21.11
C GLY A 3 11.54 0.12 -21.59
N GLN A 4 10.70 1.11 -21.92
CA GLN A 4 11.19 2.46 -22.25
C GLN A 4 11.50 3.26 -20.97
N SER A 5 12.67 3.89 -20.92
CA SER A 5 13.06 4.79 -19.83
C SER A 5 12.87 6.24 -20.21
N VAL A 6 12.44 7.06 -19.25
CA VAL A 6 12.31 8.51 -19.38
C VAL A 6 13.29 9.16 -18.40
N LYS A 7 14.02 10.18 -18.86
CA LYS A 7 14.87 11.01 -17.99
C LYS A 7 14.10 12.28 -17.62
N LEU A 8 14.03 12.55 -16.32
CA LEU A 8 13.45 13.77 -15.76
C LEU A 8 14.47 14.41 -14.82
N SER A 9 14.42 15.75 -14.70
CA SER A 9 15.14 16.44 -13.63
C SER A 9 14.54 16.06 -12.28
N ILE A 10 15.34 16.10 -11.21
CA ILE A 10 14.85 15.86 -9.85
C ILE A 10 13.74 16.87 -9.49
N ASP A 11 13.89 18.12 -9.93
CA ASP A 11 12.92 19.18 -9.65
C ASP A 11 11.57 18.93 -10.33
N ASP A 12 11.57 18.45 -11.58
CA ASP A 12 10.32 18.12 -12.27
C ASP A 12 9.67 16.87 -11.68
N LEU A 13 10.48 15.87 -11.30
CA LEU A 13 9.97 14.71 -10.57
C LEU A 13 9.36 15.11 -9.22
N ARG A 14 9.95 16.05 -8.49
CA ARG A 14 9.38 16.60 -7.24
C ARG A 14 8.04 17.29 -7.46
N LYS A 15 7.88 18.06 -8.54
CA LYS A 15 6.60 18.71 -8.89
C LYS A 15 5.52 17.66 -9.20
N LEU A 16 5.85 16.67 -10.03
CA LEU A 16 4.93 15.56 -10.35
C LEU A 16 4.57 14.75 -9.11
N TYR A 17 5.55 14.45 -8.26
CA TYR A 17 5.34 13.71 -7.03
C TYR A 17 4.44 14.48 -6.07
N THR A 18 4.64 15.80 -5.93
CA THR A 18 3.76 16.67 -5.12
C THR A 18 2.32 16.63 -5.62
N TYR A 19 2.13 16.68 -6.93
CA TYR A 19 0.80 16.57 -7.53
C TYR A 19 0.16 15.20 -7.27
N ALA A 20 0.94 14.11 -7.39
CA ALA A 20 0.48 12.76 -7.06
C ALA A 20 0.15 12.59 -5.58
N LEU A 21 0.88 13.26 -4.68
CA LEU A 21 0.56 13.26 -3.24
C LEU A 21 -0.79 13.91 -2.94
N SER A 22 -1.27 14.86 -3.75
CA SER A 22 -2.63 15.38 -3.61
C SER A 22 -3.66 14.27 -3.81
N HIS A 23 -3.45 13.35 -4.75
CA HIS A 23 -4.34 12.18 -4.89
C HIS A 23 -4.32 11.31 -3.62
N CYS A 24 -3.13 11.06 -3.05
CA CYS A 24 -3.02 10.32 -1.79
C CYS A 24 -3.78 10.98 -0.63
N LYS A 25 -3.86 12.31 -0.60
CA LYS A 25 -4.55 13.06 0.46
C LYS A 25 -6.06 13.14 0.27
N GLU A 26 -6.53 13.27 -0.97
CA GLU A 26 -7.94 13.56 -1.25
C GLU A 26 -8.79 12.31 -1.48
N VAL A 27 -8.21 11.19 -1.93
CA VAL A 27 -9.00 10.01 -2.31
C VAL A 27 -8.54 8.67 -1.72
N CYS A 28 -7.47 8.65 -0.94
CA CYS A 28 -7.08 7.48 -0.16
C CYS A 28 -8.02 7.34 1.06
N PRO A 29 -8.49 6.12 1.41
CA PRO A 29 -8.16 4.82 0.84
C PRO A 29 -9.04 4.36 -0.34
N ALA A 30 -10.10 5.11 -0.69
CA ALA A 30 -11.13 4.66 -1.64
C ALA A 30 -10.63 4.34 -3.06
N LYS A 31 -9.56 5.00 -3.53
CA LYS A 31 -9.01 4.82 -4.89
C LYS A 31 -7.55 4.37 -4.92
N ARG A 32 -7.02 3.84 -3.82
CA ARG A 32 -5.62 3.42 -3.76
C ARG A 32 -5.34 2.25 -4.71
N ASP A 33 -4.19 2.30 -5.38
CA ASP A 33 -3.66 1.21 -6.20
C ASP A 33 -2.37 0.69 -5.54
N PRO A 34 -2.34 -0.58 -5.06
CA PRO A 34 -1.18 -1.15 -4.37
C PRO A 34 0.12 -1.05 -5.16
N SER A 35 0.08 -1.23 -6.49
CA SER A 35 1.26 -1.20 -7.34
C SER A 35 1.82 0.22 -7.47
N ALA A 36 0.95 1.20 -7.67
CA ALA A 36 1.31 2.62 -7.68
C ALA A 36 1.80 3.08 -6.31
N CYS A 37 1.20 2.60 -5.21
CA CYS A 37 1.63 2.93 -3.85
C CYS A 37 3.07 2.46 -3.58
N ILE A 38 3.47 1.27 -4.05
CA ILE A 38 4.87 0.81 -3.97
C ILE A 38 5.81 1.78 -4.68
N ILE A 39 5.46 2.20 -5.91
CA ILE A 39 6.27 3.13 -6.70
C ILE A 39 6.35 4.50 -5.99
N MET A 40 5.24 4.99 -5.47
CA MET A 40 5.20 6.25 -4.72
C MET A 40 6.10 6.20 -3.48
N ALA A 41 6.07 5.12 -2.71
CA ALA A 41 6.94 4.94 -1.56
C ALA A 41 8.44 4.90 -1.95
N GLU A 42 8.77 4.20 -3.05
CA GLU A 42 10.14 4.14 -3.58
C GLU A 42 10.65 5.52 -4.05
N ILE A 43 9.87 6.24 -4.87
CA ILE A 43 10.20 7.60 -5.34
C ILE A 43 10.30 8.55 -4.15
N GLY A 44 9.36 8.47 -3.22
CA GLY A 44 9.33 9.30 -2.03
C GLY A 44 10.60 9.20 -1.20
N LYS A 45 11.10 7.97 -1.00
CA LYS A 45 12.38 7.72 -0.33
C LYS A 45 13.55 8.41 -1.06
N MET A 46 13.57 8.38 -2.39
CA MET A 46 14.62 9.03 -3.19
C MET A 46 14.55 10.56 -3.11
N LEU A 47 13.35 11.12 -3.03
CA LEU A 47 13.13 12.57 -2.98
C LEU A 47 13.22 13.15 -1.57
N GLY A 48 13.22 12.32 -0.53
CA GLY A 48 13.08 12.75 0.87
C GLY A 48 11.66 13.24 1.19
N MET A 49 10.64 12.67 0.56
CA MET A 49 9.23 13.04 0.69
C MET A 49 8.38 11.78 0.90
N ALA A 50 7.64 11.65 1.99
CA ALA A 50 6.81 10.47 2.23
C ALA A 50 5.34 10.71 1.84
N PRO A 51 4.62 9.71 1.29
CA PRO A 51 3.17 9.72 1.30
C PRO A 51 2.64 9.51 2.73
N PRO A 52 1.43 10.00 3.06
CA PRO A 52 0.87 9.91 4.42
C PRO A 52 0.90 8.50 5.02
N CYS A 53 0.56 7.49 4.22
CA CYS A 53 0.54 6.10 4.69
C CYS A 53 1.91 5.54 5.10
N VAL A 54 3.02 6.05 4.55
CA VAL A 54 4.37 5.66 5.00
C VAL A 54 4.61 6.17 6.41
N GLU A 55 4.10 7.36 6.74
CA GLU A 55 4.20 7.92 8.09
C GLU A 55 3.29 7.17 9.05
N ASP A 56 2.03 6.93 8.65
CA ASP A 56 1.03 6.24 9.47
C ASP A 56 1.42 4.80 9.82
N TYR A 57 1.94 4.04 8.85
CA TYR A 57 2.35 2.65 9.05
C TYR A 57 3.81 2.49 9.52
N GLY A 58 4.57 3.59 9.65
CA GLY A 58 6.00 3.54 10.00
C GLY A 58 6.88 2.92 8.91
N GLY A 59 6.42 2.91 7.65
CA GLY A 59 7.14 2.40 6.50
C GLY A 59 6.22 1.83 5.42
N PHE A 60 6.81 1.36 4.32
CA PHE A 60 6.08 0.71 3.24
C PHE A 60 6.92 -0.42 2.68
N SER A 61 6.75 -1.61 3.28
CA SER A 61 7.49 -2.81 2.93
C SER A 61 6.65 -4.05 3.23
N VAL A 62 6.99 -5.19 2.61
CA VAL A 62 6.33 -6.48 2.90
C VAL A 62 6.31 -6.80 4.39
N ARG A 63 7.37 -6.45 5.13
CA ARG A 63 7.43 -6.67 6.57
C ARG A 63 6.38 -5.84 7.31
N VAL A 64 6.29 -4.54 7.03
CA VAL A 64 5.31 -3.63 7.65
C VAL A 64 3.88 -4.15 7.44
N PHE A 65 3.53 -4.56 6.23
CA PHE A 65 2.19 -5.07 5.94
C PHE A 65 1.91 -6.45 6.56
N LYS A 66 2.93 -7.29 6.74
CA LYS A 66 2.78 -8.54 7.52
C LYS A 66 2.57 -8.26 9.00
N ASP A 67 3.28 -7.29 9.55
CA ASP A 67 3.12 -6.89 10.96
C ASP A 67 1.71 -6.30 11.18
N LEU A 68 1.23 -5.46 10.25
CA LEU A 68 -0.16 -4.94 10.26
C LEU A 68 -1.22 -6.07 10.22
N ILE A 69 -1.03 -7.07 9.35
CA ILE A 69 -1.92 -8.25 9.30
C ILE A 69 -1.92 -8.94 10.67
N LYS A 70 -0.74 -9.19 11.23
CA LYS A 70 -0.61 -9.88 12.52
C LYS A 70 -1.31 -9.12 13.65
N GLU A 71 -1.22 -7.80 13.69
CA GLU A 71 -1.92 -6.98 14.68
C GLU A 71 -3.45 -7.10 14.56
N ILE A 72 -3.98 -7.16 13.33
CA ILE A 72 -5.42 -7.39 13.09
C ILE A 72 -5.81 -8.79 13.57
N GLU A 73 -5.02 -9.81 13.23
CA GLU A 73 -5.26 -11.20 13.63
C GLU A 73 -5.25 -11.36 15.15
N GLU A 74 -4.32 -10.71 15.84
CA GLU A 74 -4.23 -10.70 17.31
C GLU A 74 -5.45 -10.01 17.95
N ARG A 75 -5.90 -8.86 17.42
CA ARG A 75 -7.13 -8.20 17.91
C ARG A 75 -8.38 -9.05 17.71
N ARG A 76 -8.44 -9.83 16.63
CA ARG A 76 -9.63 -10.58 16.22
C ARG A 76 -9.64 -12.01 16.72
N GLY A 77 -8.49 -12.55 17.13
CA GLY A 77 -8.33 -13.95 17.51
C GLY A 77 -8.56 -14.93 16.36
N LYS A 78 -8.37 -14.48 15.11
CA LYS A 78 -8.64 -15.21 13.87
C LYS A 78 -7.63 -14.84 12.81
N ASN A 79 -7.43 -15.70 11.81
CA ASN A 79 -6.57 -15.33 10.68
C ASN A 79 -7.25 -14.27 9.80
N ILE A 80 -6.46 -13.51 9.04
CA ILE A 80 -6.96 -12.34 8.32
C ILE A 80 -8.02 -12.68 7.27
N VAL A 81 -7.93 -13.86 6.65
CA VAL A 81 -8.92 -14.30 5.67
C VAL A 81 -10.28 -14.53 6.35
N GLU A 82 -10.28 -15.23 7.48
CA GLU A 82 -11.49 -15.46 8.30
C GLU A 82 -12.11 -14.14 8.79
N VAL A 83 -11.27 -13.18 9.19
CA VAL A 83 -11.71 -11.85 9.62
C VAL A 83 -12.45 -11.13 8.48
N LEU A 84 -11.85 -11.11 7.29
CA LEU A 84 -12.42 -10.44 6.13
C LEU A 84 -13.70 -11.10 5.61
N GLU A 85 -13.79 -12.43 5.68
CA GLU A 85 -15.00 -13.18 5.35
C GLU A 85 -16.11 -12.90 6.37
N GLU A 86 -15.80 -12.90 7.67
CA GLU A 86 -16.78 -12.61 8.71
C GLU A 86 -17.35 -11.19 8.58
N ILE A 87 -16.50 -10.19 8.34
CA ILE A 87 -16.94 -8.79 8.18
C ILE A 87 -17.82 -8.66 6.94
N LYS A 88 -17.46 -9.35 5.85
CA LYS A 88 -18.26 -9.37 4.61
C LYS A 88 -19.64 -9.98 4.84
N ASP A 89 -19.72 -11.09 5.57
CA ASP A 89 -20.97 -11.84 5.76
C ASP A 89 -21.90 -11.19 6.80
N LYS A 90 -21.33 -10.64 7.87
CA LYS A 90 -22.09 -10.09 9.01
C LYS A 90 -22.26 -8.58 8.93
N GLY A 91 -21.56 -7.90 8.02
CA GLY A 91 -21.44 -6.46 7.96
C GLY A 91 -20.62 -5.87 9.11
N TYR A 92 -20.40 -4.56 9.07
CA TYR A 92 -19.67 -3.85 10.10
C TYR A 92 -20.53 -3.69 11.37
N LYS A 93 -20.01 -4.14 12.50
CA LYS A 93 -20.59 -3.94 13.84
C LYS A 93 -19.92 -2.82 14.62
N SER A 94 -18.73 -2.42 14.19
CA SER A 94 -17.95 -1.34 14.80
C SER A 94 -17.12 -0.57 13.77
N LEU A 95 -16.62 0.61 14.14
CA LEU A 95 -15.64 1.33 13.34
C LEU A 95 -14.35 0.50 13.16
N GLN A 96 -13.96 -0.27 14.18
CA GLN A 96 -12.80 -1.16 14.10
C GLN A 96 -12.98 -2.23 13.02
N ASP A 97 -14.21 -2.69 12.74
CA ASP A 97 -14.49 -3.63 11.65
C ASP A 97 -14.22 -3.00 10.28
N GLN A 98 -14.60 -1.73 10.11
CA GLN A 98 -14.30 -1.00 8.88
C GLN A 98 -12.79 -0.81 8.70
N ILE A 99 -12.10 -0.42 9.78
CA ILE A 99 -10.65 -0.20 9.75
C ILE A 99 -9.91 -1.51 9.45
N ASP A 100 -10.19 -2.58 10.18
CA ASP A 100 -9.51 -3.86 9.99
C ASP A 100 -9.78 -4.45 8.60
N GLU A 101 -10.99 -4.25 8.04
CA GLU A 101 -11.29 -4.70 6.69
C GLU A 101 -10.54 -3.89 5.63
N ILE A 102 -10.54 -2.56 5.75
CA ILE A 102 -9.81 -1.66 4.86
C ILE A 102 -8.32 -1.98 4.90
N ASP A 103 -7.71 -2.00 6.09
CA ASP A 103 -6.26 -2.20 6.24
C ASP A 103 -5.85 -3.64 5.91
N GLY A 104 -6.65 -4.63 6.33
CA GLY A 104 -6.40 -6.03 6.07
C GLY A 104 -6.38 -6.37 4.58
N ARG A 105 -7.39 -5.90 3.83
CA ARG A 105 -7.42 -6.10 2.36
C ARG A 105 -6.22 -5.44 1.70
N PHE A 106 -5.91 -4.20 2.09
CA PHE A 106 -4.79 -3.48 1.50
C PHE A 106 -3.46 -4.17 1.74
N ALA A 107 -3.21 -4.62 2.96
CA ALA A 107 -1.98 -5.28 3.32
C ALA A 107 -1.76 -6.53 2.46
N LEU A 108 -2.80 -7.33 2.27
CA LEU A 108 -2.77 -8.50 1.38
C LEU A 108 -2.47 -8.10 -0.06
N ASP A 109 -3.16 -7.10 -0.59
CA ASP A 109 -2.99 -6.65 -1.98
C ASP A 109 -1.58 -6.08 -2.23
N VAL A 110 -1.04 -5.31 -1.27
CA VAL A 110 0.33 -4.75 -1.36
C VAL A 110 1.37 -5.87 -1.31
N ILE A 111 1.20 -6.87 -0.44
CA ILE A 111 2.10 -8.02 -0.38
C ILE A 111 2.12 -8.77 -1.72
N GLU A 112 0.95 -8.95 -2.34
CA GLU A 112 0.86 -9.61 -3.65
C GLU A 112 1.49 -8.76 -4.77
N ALA A 113 1.26 -7.44 -4.75
CA ALA A 113 1.89 -6.51 -5.68
C ALA A 113 3.43 -6.55 -5.57
N TYR A 114 3.98 -6.63 -4.36
CA TYR A 114 5.42 -6.82 -4.15
C TYR A 114 5.93 -8.13 -4.75
N LYS A 115 5.24 -9.25 -4.52
CA LYS A 115 5.63 -10.54 -5.10
C LYS A 115 5.65 -10.48 -6.64
N LYS A 116 4.63 -9.88 -7.25
CA LYS A 116 4.56 -9.70 -8.70
C LYS A 116 5.74 -8.88 -9.22
N ARG A 117 5.99 -7.70 -8.62
CA ARG A 117 7.11 -6.82 -8.97
C ARG A 117 8.48 -7.51 -8.84
N ASN A 118 8.66 -8.35 -7.82
CA ASN A 118 9.92 -9.08 -7.64
C ASN A 118 10.11 -10.18 -8.70
N LYS A 119 9.05 -10.94 -9.02
CA LYS A 119 9.10 -11.94 -10.10
C LYS A 119 9.39 -11.32 -11.46
N GLU A 120 8.90 -10.11 -11.72
CA GLU A 120 9.19 -9.36 -12.95
C GLU A 120 10.68 -8.98 -13.01
N LYS A 121 11.22 -8.43 -11.92
CA LYS A 121 12.67 -8.10 -11.83
C LYS A 121 13.58 -9.32 -12.01
N GLU A 122 13.20 -10.47 -11.47
CA GLU A 122 13.96 -11.73 -11.64
C GLU A 122 13.95 -12.25 -13.08
N ARG A 123 12.90 -11.97 -13.86
CA ARG A 123 12.83 -12.36 -15.28
C ARG A 123 13.64 -11.44 -16.20
N GLU A 124 13.91 -10.22 -15.76
CA GLU A 124 14.67 -9.21 -16.49
C GLU A 124 16.18 -9.22 -16.16
N SER A 125 16.59 -9.99 -15.14
CA SER A 125 17.98 -10.17 -14.70
C SER A 125 18.63 -11.40 -15.33
#